data_AF-A0A0W1A6Z2-F1
#
_entry.id   AF-A0A0W1A6Z2-F1
#
_cell.length_a   1.000
_cell.length_b   1.000
_cell.length_c   1.000
_cell.angle_alpha   90.00
_cell.angle_beta   90.00
_cell.angle_gamma   90.00
#
_symmetry.space_group_name_H-M   'P 1'
#
loop_
_entity.id
_entity.type
_entity.pdbx_description
1 polymer ?
#
loop_
_entity_poly.entity_id
_entity_poly.type
_entity_poly.pdbx_seq_one_letter_code
_entity_poly.pdbx_strand_id
1 'polypeptide(L)'
;MSRKIALTKSLADFAEWLGRIAGDKTNDEIERIVQQASSLHDQYLSTPEKKIVDWYDFLSQFYLVLELYQKQHRNAKSWWGRLLEVLGFLSPQERSLQQTVDTVYDSLKHAQKERDILIYPGFFFAVLRSLGIYCSLLFKKDPPLQEIKCNQLNYLSHHLMGEHDLTGHELLQGKNLTTSYVDFFCDLDLFITNKHNCLDAKTTSSLLMLRNKIKDAAKIAQLISFFHTMDELSRWNGLSQLTSAIKAGINQLKVYDFMLIPHGYAGEAGGHSTLIECRRINQDEVVFRFINTGDGLIETSSYKTLLKIFFWCDGGTFPMKVSSPISVASLVYDDFIERLLMPGVIANCADNELMNAPLLDLYNVGKLHDDEQFLRPQTNGTCAHSCILEWFKTQVPQSVFVLFSTFITLRANKNLDRYTPPDSDHEASVKVLKKAAKDTILQKRNEYSTTKKQIEAEFKSLHLVLEGLFRKKKKNLPNHFNYAAYYKNKCQSKKLSPEERVTIINQQPLASLHQPKDIIIIRALSALFFRTPTAQAKSARLSDTAQKAILAKQLAGHEAYLNTAKSMIV
;
A
#
# COMPACT_ATOMS: atom_id res chain seq x y z
N MET A 1 30.84 26.47 3.71
CA MET A 1 31.97 25.55 3.43
C MET A 1 32.78 25.20 4.68
N SER A 2 33.25 26.15 5.51
CA SER A 2 34.09 25.82 6.69
C SER A 2 33.40 25.02 7.80
N ARG A 3 32.07 25.12 7.97
CA ARG A 3 31.30 24.34 8.95
C ARG A 3 31.04 22.88 8.55
N LYS A 4 30.87 22.60 7.25
CA LYS A 4 30.69 21.22 6.73
C LYS A 4 31.95 20.40 6.99
N ILE A 5 33.13 21.02 6.82
CA ILE A 5 34.46 20.45 7.11
C ILE A 5 34.69 20.22 8.62
N ALA A 6 34.31 21.19 9.47
CA ALA A 6 34.41 21.04 10.92
C ALA A 6 33.54 19.87 11.44
N LEU A 7 32.40 19.62 10.82
CA LEU A 7 31.50 18.52 11.20
C LEU A 7 31.90 17.18 10.57
N THR A 8 32.46 17.13 9.35
CA THR A 8 33.05 15.88 8.81
C THR A 8 34.21 15.43 9.68
N LYS A 9 34.98 16.40 10.21
CA LYS A 9 36.02 16.14 11.20
C LYS A 9 35.44 15.64 12.53
N SER A 10 34.37 16.27 13.03
CA SER A 10 33.67 15.81 14.25
C SER A 10 33.02 14.43 14.10
N LEU A 11 32.51 14.07 12.91
CA LEU A 11 31.93 12.75 12.60
C LEU A 11 33.03 11.68 12.44
N ALA A 12 34.18 12.03 11.84
CA ALA A 12 35.34 11.16 11.74
C ALA A 12 35.98 10.90 13.12
N ASP A 13 36.18 11.95 13.93
CA ASP A 13 36.68 11.85 15.30
C ASP A 13 35.72 11.01 16.19
N PHE A 14 34.41 11.06 15.91
CA PHE A 14 33.38 10.28 16.59
C PHE A 14 33.33 8.79 16.14
N ALA A 15 33.48 8.50 14.84
CA ALA A 15 33.59 7.13 14.33
C ALA A 15 34.85 6.43 14.87
N GLU A 16 35.96 7.18 14.98
CA GLU A 16 37.19 6.70 15.62
C GLU A 16 36.97 6.42 17.12
N TRP A 17 36.13 7.19 17.79
CA TRP A 17 35.77 6.99 19.20
C TRP A 17 34.80 5.82 19.42
N LEU A 18 33.78 5.63 18.57
CA LEU A 18 32.91 4.44 18.59
C LEU A 18 33.71 3.14 18.40
N GLY A 19 34.71 3.15 17.51
CA GLY A 19 35.65 2.05 17.33
C GLY A 19 36.52 1.77 18.57
N ARG A 20 36.78 2.78 19.41
CA ARG A 20 37.51 2.63 20.68
C ARG A 20 36.63 2.12 21.82
N ILE A 21 35.32 2.38 21.83
CA ILE A 21 34.38 1.92 22.87
C ILE A 21 33.89 0.49 22.65
N ALA A 22 33.85 0.01 21.40
CA ALA A 22 33.54 -1.38 21.09
C ALA A 22 34.49 -2.40 21.78
N GLY A 23 35.57 -1.93 22.43
CA GLY A 23 36.47 -2.72 23.28
C GLY A 23 35.99 -3.00 24.71
N ASP A 24 34.98 -2.31 25.24
CA ASP A 24 34.44 -2.57 26.59
C ASP A 24 33.27 -3.55 26.55
N LYS A 25 33.61 -4.85 26.58
CA LYS A 25 32.66 -5.97 26.63
C LYS A 25 31.79 -5.95 27.89
N THR A 26 30.64 -5.29 27.90
CA THR A 26 29.65 -5.54 28.97
C THR A 26 28.16 -5.49 28.61
N ASN A 27 27.71 -5.14 27.39
CA ASN A 27 26.27 -5.17 27.10
C ASN A 27 25.90 -5.29 25.60
N ASP A 28 25.28 -6.41 25.21
CA ASP A 28 24.83 -6.69 23.83
C ASP A 28 23.90 -5.60 23.26
N GLU A 29 23.15 -4.89 24.11
CA GLU A 29 22.29 -3.78 23.69
C GLU A 29 23.11 -2.54 23.28
N ILE A 30 24.22 -2.27 23.98
CA ILE A 30 25.12 -1.15 23.69
C ILE A 30 25.84 -1.41 22.37
N GLU A 31 26.30 -2.64 22.14
CA GLU A 31 26.94 -3.05 20.89
C GLU A 31 25.99 -2.91 19.68
N ARG A 32 24.72 -3.29 19.82
CA ARG A 32 23.70 -3.09 18.77
C ARG A 32 23.45 -1.61 18.46
N ILE A 33 23.42 -0.75 19.48
CA ILE A 33 23.24 0.69 19.30
C ILE A 33 24.46 1.31 18.59
N VAL A 34 25.67 0.88 18.94
CA VAL A 34 26.92 1.29 18.28
C VAL A 34 26.98 0.81 16.82
N GLN A 35 26.56 -0.42 16.54
CA GLN A 35 26.44 -0.94 15.17
C GLN A 35 25.40 -0.17 14.35
N GLN A 36 24.27 0.20 14.94
CA GLN A 36 23.25 1.02 14.29
C GLN A 36 23.75 2.44 13.98
N ALA A 37 24.48 3.07 14.91
CA ALA A 37 25.11 4.37 14.70
C ALA A 37 26.18 4.31 13.60
N SER A 38 27.02 3.26 13.60
CA SER A 38 28.06 3.04 12.60
C SER A 38 27.47 2.79 11.21
N SER A 39 26.41 1.99 11.12
CA SER A 39 25.69 1.72 9.86
C SER A 39 25.06 2.98 9.27
N LEU A 40 24.42 3.82 10.11
CA LEU A 40 23.89 5.12 9.66
C LEU A 40 24.99 6.06 9.17
N HIS A 41 26.16 6.04 9.81
CA HIS A 41 27.32 6.84 9.41
C HIS A 41 27.95 6.32 8.10
N ASP A 42 28.10 5.01 7.93
CA ASP A 42 28.63 4.42 6.71
C ASP A 42 27.68 4.64 5.53
N GLN A 43 26.36 4.58 5.78
CA GLN A 43 25.32 4.93 4.81
C GLN A 43 25.38 6.41 4.40
N TYR A 44 25.70 7.31 5.33
CA TYR A 44 25.96 8.71 5.05
C TYR A 44 27.21 8.90 4.17
N LEU A 45 28.32 8.22 4.50
CA LEU A 45 29.57 8.32 3.74
C LEU A 45 29.44 7.77 2.32
N SER A 46 28.68 6.68 2.12
CA SER A 46 28.42 6.13 0.79
C SER A 46 27.48 7.01 -0.04
N THR A 47 26.69 7.87 0.62
CA THR A 47 25.60 8.63 0.00
C THR A 47 25.48 10.03 0.63
N PRO A 48 26.51 10.89 0.55
CA PRO A 48 26.51 12.16 1.26
C PRO A 48 25.37 13.05 0.75
N GLU A 49 24.54 13.54 1.66
CA GLU A 49 23.32 14.25 1.26
C GLU A 49 23.68 15.57 0.55
N LYS A 50 23.04 15.74 -0.60
CA LYS A 50 23.16 16.96 -1.41
C LYS A 50 22.18 18.05 -0.98
N LYS A 51 21.17 17.72 -0.16
CA LYS A 51 20.04 18.60 0.21
C LYS A 51 19.86 18.69 1.73
N ILE A 52 19.35 19.82 2.21
CA ILE A 52 19.20 20.11 3.66
C ILE A 52 18.20 19.19 4.38
N VAL A 53 17.22 18.64 3.65
CA VAL A 53 16.13 17.84 4.21
C VAL A 53 16.63 16.44 4.55
N ASP A 54 17.33 15.81 3.61
CA ASP A 54 17.96 14.51 3.81
C ASP A 54 18.98 14.61 4.98
N TRP A 55 19.69 15.74 5.07
CA TRP A 55 20.61 16.04 6.18
C TRP A 55 19.91 16.16 7.55
N TYR A 56 18.73 16.79 7.61
CA TYR A 56 17.92 16.83 8.84
C TYR A 56 17.44 15.43 9.24
N ASP A 57 16.97 14.62 8.28
CA ASP A 57 16.44 13.29 8.56
C ASP A 57 17.54 12.34 9.06
N PHE A 58 18.74 12.42 8.50
CA PHE A 58 19.95 11.76 9.02
C PHE A 58 20.24 12.19 10.47
N LEU A 59 20.39 13.50 10.72
CA LEU A 59 20.69 14.02 12.07
C LEU A 59 19.62 13.64 13.09
N SER A 60 18.35 13.60 12.70
CA SER A 60 17.22 13.23 13.55
C SER A 60 17.29 11.76 13.97
N GLN A 61 17.50 10.85 13.01
CA GLN A 61 17.66 9.42 13.31
C GLN A 61 18.92 9.17 14.14
N PHE A 62 20.01 9.87 13.82
CA PHE A 62 21.28 9.75 14.53
C PHE A 62 21.19 10.26 15.98
N TYR A 63 20.54 11.41 16.19
CA TYR A 63 20.28 11.96 17.52
C TYR A 63 19.46 11.00 18.40
N LEU A 64 18.42 10.37 17.85
CA LEU A 64 17.62 9.38 18.59
C LEU A 64 18.46 8.17 19.04
N VAL A 65 19.38 7.70 18.19
CA VAL A 65 20.30 6.60 18.54
C VAL A 65 21.26 7.02 19.66
N LEU A 66 21.75 8.26 19.65
CA LEU A 66 22.59 8.81 20.72
C LEU A 66 21.84 9.01 22.03
N GLU A 67 20.59 9.48 22.00
CA GLU A 67 19.75 9.58 23.21
C GLU A 67 19.47 8.20 23.83
N LEU A 68 19.23 7.19 22.99
CA LEU A 68 19.06 5.81 23.44
C LEU A 68 20.34 5.26 24.08
N TYR A 69 21.51 5.53 23.47
CA TYR A 69 22.81 5.16 24.04
C TYR A 69 23.03 5.84 25.41
N GLN A 70 22.81 7.15 25.50
CA GLN A 70 22.99 7.90 26.74
C GLN A 70 22.05 7.41 27.85
N LYS A 71 20.80 7.09 27.50
CA LYS A 71 19.82 6.51 28.42
C LYS A 71 20.28 5.15 28.95
N GLN A 72 20.79 4.28 28.09
CA GLN A 72 21.27 2.95 28.50
C GLN A 72 22.54 3.04 29.36
N HIS A 73 23.47 3.92 29.01
CA HIS A 73 24.67 4.19 29.79
C HIS A 73 24.31 4.70 31.20
N ARG A 74 23.36 5.62 31.32
CA ARG A 74 22.86 6.12 32.62
C ARG A 74 22.17 5.04 33.45
N ASN A 75 21.43 4.14 32.81
CA ASN A 75 20.76 3.02 33.47
C ASN A 75 21.76 1.99 34.02
N ALA A 76 22.89 1.78 33.34
CA ALA A 76 23.95 0.89 33.77
C ALA A 76 24.71 1.38 35.02
N LYS A 77 24.60 2.68 35.37
CA LYS A 77 25.26 3.23 36.57
C LYS A 77 24.60 2.77 37.85
N SER A 78 25.43 2.50 38.86
CA SER A 78 25.00 2.37 40.25
C SER A 78 24.38 3.67 40.75
N TRP A 79 23.61 3.60 41.83
CA TRP A 79 22.96 4.77 42.42
C TRP A 79 23.96 5.87 42.81
N TRP A 80 25.16 5.51 43.29
CA TRP A 80 26.26 6.44 43.55
C TRP A 80 26.78 7.12 42.28
N GLY A 81 26.92 6.37 41.18
CA GLY A 81 27.32 6.93 39.89
C GLY A 81 26.30 7.92 39.33
N ARG A 82 25.00 7.69 39.55
CA ARG A 82 23.94 8.63 39.16
C ARG A 82 23.95 9.90 40.03
N LEU A 83 24.27 9.79 41.32
CA LEU A 83 24.40 10.94 42.21
C LEU A 83 25.60 11.82 41.85
N LEU A 84 26.74 11.22 41.54
CA LEU A 84 27.95 11.94 41.07
C LEU A 84 27.68 12.70 39.76
N GLU A 85 26.93 12.09 38.85
CA GLU A 85 26.48 12.74 37.61
C GLU A 85 25.58 13.96 37.86
N VAL A 86 24.64 13.87 38.81
CA VAL A 86 23.79 15.02 39.22
C VAL A 86 24.62 16.16 39.82
N LEU A 87 25.73 15.83 40.49
CA LEU A 87 26.69 16.78 41.05
C LEU A 87 27.70 17.30 40.01
N GLY A 88 27.56 16.94 38.73
CA GLY A 88 28.42 17.41 37.64
C GLY A 88 29.74 16.64 37.47
N PHE A 89 29.94 15.56 38.23
CA PHE A 89 31.11 14.69 38.10
C PHE A 89 30.89 13.65 37.01
N LEU A 90 31.13 14.07 35.76
CA LEU A 90 31.14 13.20 34.59
C LEU A 90 32.55 12.67 34.31
N SER A 91 32.67 11.39 33.95
CA SER A 91 33.92 10.82 33.45
C SER A 91 34.36 11.48 32.14
N PRO A 92 35.64 11.41 31.74
CA PRO A 92 36.09 11.95 30.45
C PRO A 92 35.30 11.39 29.25
N GLN A 93 34.93 10.11 29.30
CA GLN A 93 34.11 9.46 28.26
C GLN A 93 32.69 10.01 28.23
N GLU A 94 32.09 10.25 29.39
CA GLU A 94 30.74 10.82 29.51
C GLU A 94 30.67 12.28 29.07
N ARG A 95 31.72 13.06 29.35
CA ARG A 95 31.85 14.43 28.83
C ARG A 95 31.95 14.43 27.30
N SER A 96 32.72 13.51 26.73
CA SER A 96 32.84 13.36 25.27
C SER A 96 31.51 12.96 24.62
N LEU A 97 30.78 12.03 25.25
CA LEU A 97 29.44 11.63 24.81
C LEU A 97 28.47 12.81 24.86
N GLN A 98 28.41 13.53 25.98
CA GLN A 98 27.53 14.69 26.14
C GLN A 98 27.85 15.78 25.10
N GLN A 99 29.13 16.10 24.89
CA GLN A 99 29.56 17.06 23.87
C GLN A 99 29.14 16.64 22.46
N THR A 100 29.16 15.34 22.16
CA THR A 100 28.69 14.82 20.87
C THR A 100 27.18 14.96 20.73
N VAL A 101 26.42 14.58 21.76
CA VAL A 101 24.95 14.76 21.80
C VAL A 101 24.59 16.21 21.59
N ASP A 102 25.27 17.13 22.29
CA ASP A 102 25.05 18.57 22.18
C ASP A 102 25.40 19.08 20.76
N THR A 103 26.52 18.63 20.18
CA THR A 103 26.95 19.01 18.82
C THR A 103 25.97 18.52 17.75
N VAL A 104 25.49 17.29 17.88
CA VAL A 104 24.49 16.70 16.97
C VAL A 104 23.15 17.41 17.15
N TYR A 105 22.74 17.74 18.39
CA TYR A 105 21.52 18.47 18.68
C TYR A 105 21.52 19.89 18.10
N ASP A 106 22.62 20.62 18.26
CA ASP A 106 22.78 21.95 17.69
C ASP A 106 22.77 21.91 16.15
N SER A 107 23.42 20.90 15.57
CA SER A 107 23.40 20.64 14.13
C SER A 107 21.98 20.28 13.65
N LEU A 108 21.25 19.48 14.42
CA LEU A 108 19.86 19.09 14.14
C LEU A 108 18.94 20.31 14.17
N LYS A 109 19.05 21.16 15.21
CA LYS A 109 18.29 22.42 15.31
C LYS A 109 18.60 23.37 14.16
N HIS A 110 19.86 23.45 13.76
CA HIS A 110 20.26 24.30 12.65
C HIS A 110 19.72 23.78 11.33
N ALA A 111 19.86 22.47 11.06
CA ALA A 111 19.28 21.80 9.91
C ALA A 111 17.75 21.92 9.90
N GLN A 112 17.09 21.83 11.06
CA GLN A 112 15.65 22.06 11.22
C GLN A 112 15.28 23.47 10.80
N LYS A 113 16.02 24.48 11.27
CA LYS A 113 15.77 25.87 10.92
C LYS A 113 15.95 26.15 9.42
N GLU A 114 17.00 25.61 8.80
CA GLU A 114 17.23 25.75 7.37
C GLU A 114 16.21 24.97 6.54
N ARG A 115 15.85 23.74 6.97
CA ARG A 115 14.73 22.97 6.43
C ARG A 115 13.42 23.73 6.53
N ASP A 116 13.16 24.39 7.65
CA ASP A 116 11.92 25.13 7.89
C ASP A 116 11.83 26.38 7.02
N ILE A 117 12.94 27.09 6.81
CA ILE A 117 12.99 28.21 5.85
C ILE A 117 12.71 27.73 4.42
N LEU A 118 13.19 26.54 4.07
CA LEU A 118 12.94 25.93 2.78
C LEU A 118 11.49 25.43 2.65
N ILE A 119 10.90 24.78 3.65
CA ILE A 119 9.54 24.20 3.58
C ILE A 119 8.42 25.24 3.82
N TYR A 120 8.73 26.34 4.51
CA TYR A 120 7.80 27.41 4.85
C TYR A 120 8.33 28.76 4.34
N PRO A 121 8.35 29.00 3.01
CA PRO A 121 8.83 30.26 2.47
C PRO A 121 7.88 31.39 2.87
N GLY A 122 8.32 32.27 3.77
CA GLY A 122 7.62 33.50 4.14
C GLY A 122 7.33 33.65 5.64
N PHE A 123 7.33 34.90 6.10
CA PHE A 123 7.11 35.29 7.49
C PHE A 123 5.78 34.74 8.05
N PHE A 124 4.72 34.76 7.25
CA PHE A 124 3.39 34.27 7.65
C PHE A 124 3.38 32.77 8.00
N PHE A 125 4.00 31.92 7.17
CA PHE A 125 4.05 30.49 7.39
C PHE A 125 5.00 30.10 8.54
N ALA A 126 6.08 30.86 8.75
CA ALA A 126 6.97 30.70 9.90
C ALA A 126 6.29 31.06 11.24
N VAL A 127 5.47 32.12 11.26
CA VAL A 127 4.67 32.52 12.43
C VAL A 127 3.63 31.45 12.77
N LEU A 128 2.92 30.90 11.78
CA LEU A 128 1.92 29.85 12.03
C LEU A 128 2.54 28.58 12.62
N ARG A 129 3.73 28.19 12.14
CA ARG A 129 4.49 27.08 12.73
C ARG A 129 4.94 27.36 14.16
N SER A 130 5.35 28.60 14.48
CA SER A 130 5.71 28.99 15.85
C SER A 130 4.54 28.89 16.84
N LEU A 131 3.31 28.95 16.33
CA LEU A 131 2.07 28.75 17.09
C LEU A 131 1.63 27.26 17.14
N GLY A 132 2.48 26.33 16.68
CA GLY A 132 2.16 24.90 16.61
C GLY A 132 1.23 24.52 15.46
N ILE A 133 0.99 25.44 14.51
CA ILE A 133 0.10 25.22 13.38
C ILE A 133 0.92 24.79 12.16
N TYR A 134 0.86 23.50 11.83
CA TYR A 134 1.57 22.93 10.69
C TYR A 134 0.82 23.25 9.37
N CYS A 135 1.52 23.44 8.24
CA CYS A 135 0.87 23.67 6.93
C CYS A 135 -0.18 22.61 6.58
N SER A 136 0.06 21.34 6.94
CA SER A 136 -0.92 20.25 6.79
C SER A 136 -2.19 20.40 7.64
N LEU A 137 -2.18 21.27 8.66
CA LEU A 137 -3.34 21.67 9.48
C LEU A 137 -3.99 22.96 8.96
N LEU A 138 -3.25 23.86 8.32
CA LEU A 138 -3.77 25.13 7.76
C LEU A 138 -4.64 24.91 6.53
N PHE A 139 -4.30 23.92 5.71
CA PHE A 139 -5.10 23.52 4.55
C PHE A 139 -6.13 22.42 4.88
N LYS A 140 -6.22 21.99 6.15
CA LYS A 140 -7.37 21.27 6.72
C LYS A 140 -8.42 22.24 7.24
N LYS A 141 -8.65 23.35 6.55
CA LYS A 141 -9.86 24.13 6.84
C LYS A 141 -11.02 23.22 6.52
N ASP A 142 -11.97 23.03 7.44
CA ASP A 142 -13.22 22.35 7.11
C ASP A 142 -13.76 23.01 5.84
N PRO A 143 -13.94 22.25 4.75
CA PRO A 143 -14.38 22.86 3.51
C PRO A 143 -15.71 23.58 3.75
N PRO A 144 -15.97 24.72 3.08
CA PRO A 144 -17.28 25.34 3.15
C PRO A 144 -18.38 24.30 2.96
N LEU A 145 -19.52 24.46 3.64
CA LEU A 145 -20.60 23.46 3.67
C LEU A 145 -21.03 23.00 2.26
N GLN A 146 -20.96 23.90 1.29
CA GLN A 146 -21.24 23.60 -0.12
C GLN A 146 -20.20 22.63 -0.72
N GLU A 147 -18.91 22.84 -0.47
CA GLU A 147 -17.84 21.93 -0.91
C GLU A 147 -17.93 20.57 -0.22
N ILE A 148 -18.32 20.51 1.06
CA ILE A 148 -18.64 19.24 1.74
C ILE A 148 -19.76 18.50 1.02
N LYS A 149 -20.84 19.20 0.64
CA LYS A 149 -21.98 18.61 -0.07
C LYS A 149 -21.64 18.19 -1.50
N CYS A 150 -20.81 18.95 -2.22
CA CYS A 150 -20.31 18.57 -3.54
C CYS A 150 -19.41 17.34 -3.46
N ASN A 151 -18.46 17.31 -2.52
CA ASN A 151 -17.58 16.16 -2.30
C ASN A 151 -18.37 14.92 -1.89
N GLN A 152 -19.44 15.09 -1.11
CA GLN A 152 -20.35 14.00 -0.79
C GLN A 152 -21.09 13.48 -2.04
N LEU A 153 -21.58 14.35 -2.92
CA LEU A 153 -22.26 13.91 -4.15
C LEU A 153 -21.29 13.20 -5.11
N ASN A 154 -20.05 13.69 -5.21
CA ASN A 154 -18.98 13.02 -5.96
C ASN A 154 -18.71 11.62 -5.41
N TYR A 155 -18.53 11.48 -4.10
CA TYR A 155 -18.39 10.17 -3.44
C TYR A 155 -19.57 9.24 -3.77
N LEU A 156 -20.81 9.73 -3.65
CA LEU A 156 -22.00 8.94 -3.97
C LEU A 156 -22.03 8.51 -5.44
N SER A 157 -21.67 9.42 -6.35
CA SER A 157 -21.58 9.15 -7.77
C SER A 157 -20.68 7.94 -8.03
N HIS A 158 -19.48 7.93 -7.44
CA HIS A 158 -18.46 6.90 -7.65
C HIS A 158 -18.95 5.48 -7.38
N HIS A 159 -19.81 5.30 -6.38
CA HIS A 159 -20.28 3.99 -5.99
C HIS A 159 -21.59 3.57 -6.67
N LEU A 160 -22.30 4.52 -7.30
CA LEU A 160 -23.69 4.33 -7.74
C LEU A 160 -23.88 4.50 -9.25
N MET A 161 -22.97 5.18 -9.96
CA MET A 161 -23.11 5.39 -11.40
C MET A 161 -22.97 4.11 -12.23
N GLY A 162 -22.15 3.16 -11.77
CA GLY A 162 -21.93 1.89 -12.49
C GLY A 162 -21.38 2.13 -13.90
N GLU A 163 -22.04 1.53 -14.89
CA GLU A 163 -21.67 1.64 -16.32
C GLU A 163 -22.37 2.80 -17.05
N HIS A 164 -23.23 3.57 -16.37
CA HIS A 164 -23.97 4.67 -16.99
C HIS A 164 -23.06 5.85 -17.31
N ASP A 165 -23.03 6.27 -18.58
CA ASP A 165 -22.39 7.51 -19.01
C ASP A 165 -23.09 8.73 -18.39
N LEU A 166 -22.38 9.40 -17.49
CA LEU A 166 -22.81 10.62 -16.79
C LEU A 166 -21.85 11.78 -17.07
N THR A 167 -21.03 11.70 -18.12
CA THR A 167 -20.02 12.72 -18.47
C THR A 167 -20.63 14.12 -18.65
N GLY A 168 -21.87 14.21 -19.15
CA GLY A 168 -22.63 15.47 -19.25
C GLY A 168 -23.06 16.12 -17.93
N HIS A 169 -22.79 15.49 -16.77
CA HIS A 169 -23.13 15.99 -15.44
C HIS A 169 -21.87 16.29 -14.63
N GLU A 170 -21.29 17.48 -14.77
CA GLU A 170 -20.02 17.85 -14.13
C GLU A 170 -20.00 17.64 -12.60
N LEU A 171 -21.12 17.89 -11.91
CA LEU A 171 -21.26 17.68 -10.45
C LEU A 171 -21.18 16.22 -10.01
N LEU A 172 -21.27 15.27 -10.94
CA LEU A 172 -21.14 13.83 -10.70
C LEU A 172 -19.75 13.31 -11.09
N GLN A 173 -18.92 14.15 -11.70
CA GLN A 173 -17.55 13.83 -12.10
C GLN A 173 -16.58 14.31 -11.02
N GLY A 174 -15.93 13.37 -10.34
CA GLY A 174 -14.91 13.70 -9.35
C GLY A 174 -13.60 14.09 -10.03
N LYS A 175 -12.94 15.13 -9.50
CA LYS A 175 -11.69 15.67 -10.06
C LYS A 175 -10.50 15.55 -9.12
N ASN A 176 -10.69 15.01 -7.91
CA ASN A 176 -9.68 15.07 -6.85
C ASN A 176 -9.03 13.70 -6.58
N LEU A 177 -7.73 13.63 -6.88
CA LEU A 177 -6.84 12.50 -6.60
C LEU A 177 -6.89 12.12 -5.11
N THR A 178 -6.70 13.10 -4.23
CA THR A 178 -6.52 12.89 -2.79
C THR A 178 -7.77 12.33 -2.12
N THR A 179 -8.95 12.85 -2.45
CA THR A 179 -10.21 12.39 -1.84
C THR A 179 -10.49 10.93 -2.18
N SER A 180 -10.19 10.50 -3.40
CA SER A 180 -10.39 9.11 -3.85
C SER A 180 -9.67 8.08 -2.97
N TYR A 181 -8.43 8.35 -2.57
CA TYR A 181 -7.67 7.46 -1.66
C TYR A 181 -8.21 7.48 -0.23
N VAL A 182 -8.62 8.66 0.26
CA VAL A 182 -9.19 8.81 1.61
C VAL A 182 -10.53 8.09 1.70
N ASP A 183 -11.40 8.27 0.71
CA ASP A 183 -12.71 7.64 0.64
C ASP A 183 -12.58 6.12 0.58
N PHE A 184 -11.70 5.59 -0.28
CA PHE A 184 -11.46 4.16 -0.36
C PHE A 184 -10.89 3.59 0.95
N PHE A 185 -9.97 4.31 1.60
CA PHE A 185 -9.45 3.94 2.93
C PHE A 185 -10.59 3.85 3.96
N CYS A 186 -11.45 4.86 4.01
CA CYS A 186 -12.59 4.91 4.92
C CYS A 186 -13.57 3.76 4.65
N ASP A 187 -13.90 3.50 3.39
CA ASP A 187 -14.79 2.41 2.99
C ASP A 187 -14.24 1.05 3.41
N LEU A 188 -12.95 0.81 3.18
CA LEU A 188 -12.29 -0.43 3.56
C LEU A 188 -12.22 -0.58 5.08
N ASP A 189 -11.91 0.48 5.82
CA ASP A 189 -11.91 0.45 7.29
C ASP A 189 -13.31 0.16 7.85
N LEU A 190 -14.35 0.79 7.29
CA LEU A 190 -15.74 0.55 7.65
C LEU A 190 -16.20 -0.88 7.34
N PHE A 191 -15.73 -1.45 6.23
CA PHE A 191 -15.99 -2.84 5.89
C PHE A 191 -15.34 -3.81 6.88
N ILE A 192 -14.07 -3.56 7.23
CA ILE A 192 -13.30 -4.41 8.17
C ILE A 192 -13.84 -4.31 9.60
N THR A 193 -14.18 -3.11 10.05
CA THR A 193 -14.61 -2.83 11.43
C THR A 193 -16.11 -3.05 11.66
N ASN A 194 -16.87 -3.40 10.61
CA ASN A 194 -18.29 -3.70 10.74
C ASN A 194 -18.50 -4.84 11.74
N LYS A 195 -19.39 -4.64 12.72
CA LYS A 195 -19.73 -5.65 13.75
C LYS A 195 -20.26 -6.97 13.18
N HIS A 196 -20.76 -6.97 11.95
CA HIS A 196 -21.27 -8.13 11.23
C HIS A 196 -20.20 -8.80 10.35
N ASN A 197 -18.99 -8.24 10.28
CA ASN A 197 -17.87 -8.87 9.59
C ASN A 197 -17.37 -10.07 10.39
N CYS A 198 -17.53 -11.26 9.82
CA CYS A 198 -17.11 -12.53 10.42
C CYS A 198 -16.05 -13.23 9.56
N LEU A 199 -15.37 -12.52 8.64
CA LEU A 199 -14.32 -13.09 7.80
C LEU A 199 -13.21 -13.70 8.64
N ASP A 200 -12.56 -14.74 8.09
CA ASP A 200 -11.53 -15.46 8.82
C ASP A 200 -10.29 -14.59 9.08
N ALA A 201 -9.54 -14.92 10.13
CA ALA A 201 -8.42 -14.11 10.60
C ALA A 201 -7.34 -13.86 9.54
N LYS A 202 -7.09 -14.79 8.62
CA LYS A 202 -6.09 -14.61 7.56
C LYS A 202 -6.60 -13.61 6.52
N THR A 203 -7.85 -13.74 6.08
CA THR A 203 -8.48 -12.77 5.18
C THR A 203 -8.55 -11.38 5.82
N THR A 204 -8.98 -11.27 7.07
CA THR A 204 -9.04 -10.00 7.81
C THR A 204 -7.65 -9.37 7.98
N SER A 205 -6.62 -10.16 8.28
CA SER A 205 -5.24 -9.66 8.35
C SER A 205 -4.74 -9.13 7.01
N SER A 206 -5.05 -9.81 5.90
CA SER A 206 -4.72 -9.31 4.55
C SER A 206 -5.42 -7.98 4.26
N LEU A 207 -6.73 -7.87 4.56
CA LEU A 207 -7.47 -6.62 4.37
C LEU A 207 -6.91 -5.46 5.22
N LEU A 208 -6.53 -5.72 6.47
CA LEU A 208 -5.87 -4.72 7.33
C LEU A 208 -4.53 -4.24 6.76
N MET A 209 -3.73 -5.15 6.19
CA MET A 209 -2.50 -4.81 5.50
C MET A 209 -2.78 -3.92 4.28
N LEU A 210 -3.73 -4.30 3.42
CA LEU A 210 -4.13 -3.50 2.25
C LEU A 210 -4.64 -2.11 2.66
N ARG A 211 -5.48 -2.04 3.70
CA ARG A 211 -5.96 -0.78 4.27
C ARG A 211 -4.82 0.14 4.69
N ASN A 212 -3.79 -0.39 5.34
CA ASN A 212 -2.63 0.41 5.73
C ASN A 212 -1.85 0.92 4.51
N LYS A 213 -1.69 0.10 3.46
CA LYS A 213 -1.05 0.52 2.20
C LYS A 213 -1.83 1.64 1.50
N ILE A 214 -3.17 1.56 1.47
CA ILE A 214 -4.03 2.63 0.94
C ILE A 214 -3.93 3.89 1.81
N LYS A 215 -3.88 3.76 3.14
CA LYS A 215 -3.68 4.89 4.05
C LYS A 215 -2.36 5.61 3.79
N ASP A 216 -1.28 4.87 3.55
CA ASP A 216 0.01 5.46 3.23
C ASP A 216 -0.01 6.11 1.84
N ALA A 217 -0.65 5.50 0.84
CA ALA A 217 -0.89 6.11 -0.46
C ALA A 217 -1.70 7.41 -0.36
N ALA A 218 -2.74 7.46 0.49
CA ALA A 218 -3.52 8.67 0.73
C ALA A 218 -2.66 9.83 1.27
N LYS A 219 -1.67 9.53 2.14
CA LYS A 219 -0.72 10.55 2.61
C LYS A 219 0.18 11.04 1.48
N ILE A 220 0.63 10.16 0.58
CA ILE A 220 1.44 10.54 -0.58
C ILE A 220 0.62 11.41 -1.53
N ALA A 221 -0.64 11.06 -1.79
CA ALA A 221 -1.55 11.87 -2.61
C ALA A 221 -1.75 13.28 -2.01
N GLN A 222 -1.96 13.36 -0.68
CA GLN A 222 -2.03 14.64 0.03
C GLN A 222 -0.77 15.47 -0.12
N LEU A 223 0.41 14.85 -0.06
CA LEU A 223 1.69 15.54 -0.26
C LEU A 223 1.87 16.01 -1.71
N ILE A 224 1.47 15.21 -2.69
CA ILE A 224 1.47 15.61 -4.12
C ILE A 224 0.59 16.85 -4.30
N SER A 225 -0.67 16.80 -3.85
CA SER A 225 -1.59 17.94 -3.94
C SER A 225 -1.05 19.17 -3.21
N PHE A 226 -0.48 19.00 -2.02
CA PHE A 226 0.12 20.11 -1.27
C PHE A 226 1.30 20.75 -2.01
N PHE A 227 2.21 19.94 -2.55
CA PHE A 227 3.38 20.44 -3.27
C PHE A 227 3.00 21.10 -4.59
N HIS A 228 1.99 20.58 -5.29
CA HIS A 228 1.41 21.22 -6.47
C HIS A 228 0.90 22.63 -6.17
N THR A 229 0.04 22.78 -5.15
CA THR A 229 -0.48 24.11 -4.74
C THR A 229 0.64 25.06 -4.30
N MET A 230 1.67 24.55 -3.62
CA MET A 230 2.80 25.39 -3.19
C MET A 230 3.69 25.83 -4.37
N ASP A 231 3.84 25.00 -5.40
CA ASP A 231 4.56 25.34 -6.63
C ASP A 231 3.86 26.48 -7.38
N GLU A 232 2.53 26.43 -7.51
CA GLU A 232 1.71 27.51 -8.09
C GLU A 232 1.91 28.85 -7.34
N LEU A 233 1.94 28.80 -6.01
CA LEU A 233 2.00 29.99 -5.17
C LEU A 233 3.42 30.59 -5.04
N SER A 234 4.47 29.76 -5.12
CA SER A 234 5.81 30.19 -4.69
C SER A 234 6.99 29.61 -5.49
N ARG A 235 6.73 28.87 -6.58
CA ARG A 235 7.75 28.17 -7.40
C ARG A 235 8.70 27.34 -6.54
N TRP A 236 8.12 26.58 -5.63
CA TRP A 236 8.84 25.82 -4.62
C TRP A 236 9.07 24.37 -5.06
N ASN A 237 10.32 23.88 -4.94
CA ASN A 237 10.70 22.55 -5.45
C ASN A 237 10.49 21.43 -4.41
N GLY A 238 9.22 21.06 -4.19
CA GLY A 238 8.80 19.92 -3.36
C GLY A 238 9.04 18.54 -3.97
N LEU A 239 9.15 18.49 -5.31
CA LEU A 239 9.36 17.26 -6.08
C LEU A 239 10.58 16.49 -5.57
N SER A 240 11.65 17.23 -5.31
CA SER A 240 12.92 16.66 -4.89
C SER A 240 12.85 15.99 -3.51
N GLN A 241 11.97 16.46 -2.61
CA GLN A 241 11.73 15.87 -1.28
C GLN A 241 10.85 14.63 -1.37
N LEU A 242 9.77 14.72 -2.16
CA LEU A 242 8.87 13.59 -2.38
C LEU A 242 9.60 12.42 -3.04
N THR A 243 10.47 12.72 -4.00
CA THR A 243 11.32 11.75 -4.67
C THR A 243 12.22 11.02 -3.69
N SER A 244 12.93 11.74 -2.82
CA SER A 244 13.77 11.14 -1.76
C SER A 244 12.95 10.25 -0.84
N ALA A 245 11.77 10.70 -0.40
CA ALA A 245 10.90 9.94 0.50
C ALA A 245 10.39 8.63 -0.14
N ILE A 246 10.01 8.66 -1.42
CA ILE A 246 9.58 7.46 -2.15
C ILE A 246 10.77 6.52 -2.36
N LYS A 247 11.93 7.02 -2.78
CA LYS A 247 13.15 6.20 -2.93
C LYS A 247 13.55 5.52 -1.60
N ALA A 248 13.49 6.25 -0.49
CA ALA A 248 13.74 5.69 0.84
C ALA A 248 12.71 4.62 1.22
N GLY A 249 11.42 4.87 0.93
CA GLY A 249 10.35 3.91 1.12
C GLY A 249 10.58 2.61 0.34
N ILE A 250 10.96 2.71 -0.93
CA ILE A 250 11.31 1.56 -1.79
C ILE A 250 12.48 0.77 -1.19
N ASN A 251 13.55 1.47 -0.76
CA ASN A 251 14.73 0.82 -0.19
C ASN A 251 14.42 0.04 1.11
N GLN A 252 13.45 0.51 1.89
CA GLN A 252 13.01 -0.09 3.15
C GLN A 252 11.96 -1.21 2.97
N LEU A 253 11.43 -1.45 1.76
CA LEU A 253 10.46 -2.52 1.52
C LEU A 253 11.05 -3.88 1.88
N LYS A 254 10.30 -4.74 2.57
CA LYS A 254 10.70 -6.14 2.75
C LYS A 254 10.49 -6.91 1.45
N VAL A 255 11.20 -8.03 1.27
CA VAL A 255 10.97 -8.92 0.13
C VAL A 255 9.49 -9.35 0.11
N TYR A 256 8.87 -9.25 -1.05
CA TYR A 256 7.44 -9.45 -1.32
C TYR A 256 6.48 -8.40 -0.72
N ASP A 257 6.99 -7.39 -0.04
CA ASP A 257 6.20 -6.21 0.33
C ASP A 257 6.12 -5.22 -0.84
N PHE A 258 5.16 -4.30 -0.76
CA PHE A 258 4.91 -3.33 -1.82
C PHE A 258 4.54 -1.95 -1.26
N MET A 259 4.70 -0.94 -2.11
CA MET A 259 4.29 0.45 -1.88
C MET A 259 3.35 0.87 -3.00
N LEU A 260 2.36 1.68 -2.66
CA LEU A 260 1.47 2.32 -3.62
C LEU A 260 1.91 3.77 -3.80
N ILE A 261 2.13 4.17 -5.05
CA ILE A 261 2.55 5.51 -5.43
C ILE A 261 1.42 6.10 -6.29
N PRO A 262 0.64 7.05 -5.76
CA PRO A 262 -0.29 7.83 -6.55
C PRO A 262 0.48 8.58 -7.65
N HIS A 263 -0.01 8.48 -8.87
CA HIS A 263 0.60 9.12 -10.04
C HIS A 263 -0.51 9.78 -10.87
N GLY A 264 -0.20 10.89 -11.52
CA GLY A 264 -1.16 11.63 -12.32
C GLY A 264 -0.70 13.05 -12.57
N TYR A 265 -1.60 13.83 -13.17
CA TYR A 265 -1.48 15.27 -13.29
C TYR A 265 -2.84 15.92 -12.98
N ALA A 266 -2.80 17.19 -12.58
CA ALA A 266 -3.99 18.02 -12.41
C ALA A 266 -3.72 19.35 -13.13
N GLY A 267 -4.47 19.63 -14.20
CA GLY A 267 -4.38 20.87 -14.95
C GLY A 267 -5.74 21.56 -15.07
N GLU A 268 -5.75 22.78 -15.61
CA GLU A 268 -6.98 23.58 -15.79
C GLU A 268 -8.01 22.90 -16.72
N ALA A 269 -7.54 22.15 -17.72
CA ALA A 269 -8.38 21.41 -18.68
C ALA A 269 -8.91 20.06 -18.13
N GLY A 270 -8.53 19.68 -16.92
CA GLY A 270 -8.83 18.37 -16.34
C GLY A 270 -7.60 17.70 -15.74
N GLY A 271 -7.82 16.63 -14.97
CA GLY A 271 -6.75 15.84 -14.36
C GLY A 271 -6.93 14.37 -14.66
N HIS A 272 -5.82 13.64 -14.71
CA HIS A 272 -5.81 12.20 -14.86
C HIS A 272 -4.93 11.56 -13.79
N SER A 273 -5.29 10.34 -13.39
CA SER A 273 -4.60 9.60 -12.36
C SER A 273 -4.45 8.13 -12.72
N THR A 274 -3.26 7.64 -12.42
CA THR A 274 -2.90 6.24 -12.41
C THR A 274 -2.44 5.84 -11.00
N LEU A 275 -2.41 4.55 -10.74
CA LEU A 275 -1.82 4.00 -9.52
C LEU A 275 -0.60 3.16 -9.91
N ILE A 276 0.52 3.39 -9.23
CA ILE A 276 1.71 2.55 -9.39
C ILE A 276 1.87 1.67 -8.15
N GLU A 277 1.93 0.36 -8.34
CA GLU A 277 2.41 -0.57 -7.31
C GLU A 277 3.90 -0.83 -7.54
N CYS A 278 4.74 -0.46 -6.58
CA CYS A 278 6.15 -0.86 -6.55
C CYS A 278 6.31 -2.04 -5.57
N ARG A 279 6.64 -3.23 -6.09
CA ARG A 279 6.80 -4.45 -5.30
C ARG A 279 8.25 -4.92 -5.29
N ARG A 280 8.79 -5.23 -4.12
CA ARG A 280 10.12 -5.82 -3.99
C ARG A 280 10.04 -7.33 -4.25
N ILE A 281 10.77 -7.80 -5.25
CA ILE A 281 10.73 -9.22 -5.65
C ILE A 281 11.86 -10.04 -4.99
N ASN A 282 12.99 -9.40 -4.67
CA ASN A 282 14.12 -10.00 -3.96
C ASN A 282 14.90 -8.90 -3.19
N GLN A 283 16.10 -9.19 -2.69
CA GLN A 283 16.88 -8.23 -1.93
C GLN A 283 17.38 -7.04 -2.77
N ASP A 284 17.47 -7.13 -4.09
CA ASP A 284 18.13 -6.10 -4.90
C ASP A 284 17.22 -5.49 -5.96
N GLU A 285 16.04 -6.06 -6.19
CA GLU A 285 15.18 -5.73 -7.32
C GLU A 285 13.73 -5.47 -6.93
N VAL A 286 13.12 -4.55 -7.67
CA VAL A 286 11.70 -4.20 -7.60
C VAL A 286 11.06 -4.25 -8.97
N VAL A 287 9.75 -4.43 -8.99
CA VAL A 287 8.91 -4.39 -10.19
C VAL A 287 7.83 -3.33 -9.98
N PHE A 288 7.59 -2.53 -11.01
CA PHE A 288 6.53 -1.53 -11.05
C PHE A 288 5.36 -2.06 -11.86
N ARG A 289 4.16 -2.09 -11.28
CA ARG A 289 2.90 -2.29 -12.00
C ARG A 289 2.20 -0.95 -12.13
N PHE A 290 1.76 -0.64 -13.35
CA PHE A 290 1.07 0.59 -13.70
C PHE A 290 -0.40 0.27 -13.95
N ILE A 291 -1.25 0.73 -13.05
CA ILE A 291 -2.70 0.57 -13.10
C ILE A 291 -3.28 1.89 -13.61
N ASN A 292 -3.69 1.89 -14.87
CA ASN A 292 -4.35 3.02 -15.51
C ASN A 292 -5.73 2.56 -15.97
N THR A 293 -6.78 3.27 -15.58
CA THR A 293 -8.16 2.93 -15.97
C THR A 293 -8.82 4.01 -16.83
N GLY A 294 -8.28 5.23 -16.89
CA GLY A 294 -8.91 6.35 -17.62
C GLY A 294 -8.37 6.57 -19.03
N ASP A 295 -8.70 7.73 -19.60
CA ASP A 295 -8.49 8.08 -21.02
C ASP A 295 -7.06 7.92 -21.55
N GLY A 296 -6.05 7.97 -20.67
CA GLY A 296 -4.65 7.76 -21.03
C GLY A 296 -4.35 6.37 -21.65
N LEU A 297 -5.28 5.42 -21.65
CA LEU A 297 -5.11 4.09 -22.27
C LEU A 297 -5.29 4.09 -23.79
N ILE A 298 -6.20 4.92 -24.31
CA ILE A 298 -6.63 4.85 -25.71
C ILE A 298 -5.68 5.66 -26.61
N GLU A 299 -5.04 6.69 -26.06
CA GLU A 299 -4.26 7.66 -26.82
C GLU A 299 -2.73 7.46 -26.73
N THR A 300 -2.23 6.59 -25.85
CA THR A 300 -0.79 6.52 -25.55
C THR A 300 -0.14 5.23 -26.07
N SER A 301 1.05 5.38 -26.66
CA SER A 301 1.79 4.23 -27.21
C SER A 301 2.36 3.29 -26.14
N SER A 302 2.65 3.80 -24.93
CA SER A 302 3.16 3.01 -23.80
C SER A 302 2.13 2.02 -23.25
N TYR A 303 0.83 2.26 -23.45
CA TYR A 303 -0.25 1.39 -23.01
C TYR A 303 -0.79 0.45 -24.11
N LYS A 304 -0.30 0.57 -25.37
CA LYS A 304 -0.67 -0.35 -26.44
C LYS A 304 -0.31 -1.79 -26.08
N THR A 305 -1.27 -2.71 -26.20
CA THR A 305 -1.06 -4.15 -25.98
C THR A 305 0.00 -4.68 -26.95
N LEU A 306 1.08 -5.24 -26.41
CA LEU A 306 2.23 -5.71 -27.19
C LEU A 306 1.92 -7.03 -27.91
N LEU A 307 1.07 -7.86 -27.32
CA LEU A 307 0.60 -9.11 -27.89
C LEU A 307 -0.93 -9.10 -27.98
N LYS A 308 -1.48 -8.80 -29.16
CA LYS A 308 -2.88 -9.10 -29.48
C LYS A 308 -3.05 -10.63 -29.57
N ILE A 309 -3.12 -11.32 -28.43
CA ILE A 309 -3.66 -12.68 -28.43
C ILE A 309 -5.15 -12.53 -28.69
N PHE A 310 -5.54 -12.80 -29.94
CA PHE A 310 -6.87 -12.67 -30.54
C PHE A 310 -8.03 -13.34 -29.77
N PHE A 311 -7.76 -14.05 -28.67
CA PHE A 311 -8.71 -14.82 -27.89
C PHE A 311 -8.96 -14.28 -26.46
N TRP A 312 -8.26 -13.22 -26.03
CA TRP A 312 -8.21 -12.82 -24.60
C TRP A 312 -8.76 -11.42 -24.29
N CYS A 313 -9.10 -10.63 -25.31
CA CYS A 313 -9.70 -9.31 -25.11
C CYS A 313 -11.19 -9.37 -25.52
N ASP A 314 -12.06 -9.71 -24.58
CA ASP A 314 -13.44 -9.25 -24.66
C ASP A 314 -13.34 -7.72 -24.71
N GLY A 315 -13.85 -7.07 -25.75
CA GLY A 315 -13.53 -5.68 -26.16
C GLY A 315 -13.74 -4.54 -25.15
N GLY A 316 -13.88 -4.81 -23.86
CA GLY A 316 -13.92 -3.88 -22.73
C GLY A 316 -12.92 -4.16 -21.60
N THR A 317 -11.81 -4.89 -21.83
CA THR A 317 -10.71 -5.03 -20.86
C THR A 317 -9.33 -4.95 -21.53
N PHE A 318 -8.30 -4.53 -20.79
CA PHE A 318 -6.92 -4.42 -21.27
C PHE A 318 -5.92 -4.85 -20.19
N PRO A 319 -4.75 -5.40 -20.55
CA PRO A 319 -3.77 -5.86 -19.57
C PRO A 319 -3.16 -4.69 -18.78
N MET A 320 -2.84 -4.92 -17.51
CA MET A 320 -1.94 -4.03 -16.75
C MET A 320 -0.57 -3.98 -17.41
N LYS A 321 0.15 -2.87 -17.20
CA LYS A 321 1.55 -2.76 -17.58
C LYS A 321 2.46 -3.07 -16.41
N VAL A 322 3.50 -3.86 -16.65
CA VAL A 322 4.47 -4.25 -15.62
C VAL A 322 5.90 -4.06 -16.12
N SER A 323 6.77 -3.52 -15.27
CA SER A 323 8.18 -3.37 -15.62
C SER A 323 8.92 -4.71 -15.51
N SER A 324 10.01 -4.84 -16.25
CA SER A 324 11.07 -5.80 -15.89
C SER A 324 11.63 -5.47 -14.50
N PRO A 325 12.31 -6.42 -13.82
CA PRO A 325 13.03 -6.14 -12.59
C PRO A 325 13.98 -4.93 -12.75
N ILE A 326 13.88 -3.98 -11.83
CA ILE A 326 14.73 -2.79 -11.74
C ILE A 326 15.52 -2.87 -10.44
N SER A 327 16.83 -2.62 -10.50
CA SER A 327 17.68 -2.63 -9.32
C SER A 327 17.31 -1.48 -8.37
N VAL A 328 17.19 -1.79 -7.08
CA VAL A 328 17.00 -0.80 -6.01
C VAL A 328 18.17 0.18 -6.00
N ALA A 329 19.40 -0.29 -6.23
CA ALA A 329 20.59 0.55 -6.27
C ALA A 329 20.53 1.54 -7.45
N SER A 330 20.03 1.13 -8.62
CA SER A 330 19.91 2.05 -9.77
C SER A 330 18.86 3.14 -9.52
N LEU A 331 17.75 2.82 -8.86
CA LEU A 331 16.69 3.79 -8.54
C LEU A 331 17.15 4.94 -7.64
N VAL A 332 18.24 4.77 -6.88
CA VAL A 332 18.81 5.85 -6.06
C VAL A 332 19.35 6.97 -6.95
N TYR A 333 20.07 6.61 -8.02
CA TYR A 333 20.80 7.54 -8.88
C TYR A 333 20.04 7.97 -10.14
N ASP A 334 19.06 7.18 -10.53
CA ASP A 334 18.16 7.42 -11.67
C ASP A 334 17.15 8.55 -11.35
N ASP A 335 16.73 9.28 -12.40
CA ASP A 335 15.67 10.29 -12.36
C ASP A 335 14.26 9.68 -12.56
N PHE A 336 14.14 8.38 -12.80
CA PHE A 336 12.87 7.69 -13.06
C PHE A 336 11.75 8.03 -12.06
N ILE A 337 12.02 7.95 -10.75
CA ILE A 337 11.02 8.30 -9.70
C ILE A 337 10.68 9.80 -9.74
N GLU A 338 11.67 10.66 -10.00
CA GLU A 338 11.46 12.10 -10.11
C GLU A 338 10.57 12.42 -11.30
N ARG A 339 10.84 11.81 -12.46
CA ARG A 339 10.06 11.97 -13.69
C ARG A 339 8.64 11.41 -13.55
N LEU A 340 8.43 10.35 -12.79
CA LEU A 340 7.08 9.83 -12.48
C LEU A 340 6.25 10.82 -11.64
N LEU A 341 6.88 11.54 -10.71
CA LEU A 341 6.18 12.44 -9.78
C LEU A 341 6.01 13.85 -10.35
N MET A 342 6.91 14.27 -11.24
CA MET A 342 6.97 15.62 -11.80
C MET A 342 5.60 16.13 -12.30
N PRO A 343 4.82 15.39 -13.10
CA PRO A 343 3.56 15.90 -13.68
C PRO A 343 2.47 16.16 -12.65
N GLY A 344 2.54 15.49 -11.49
CA GLY A 344 1.60 15.69 -10.39
C GLY A 344 2.03 16.77 -9.40
N VAL A 345 3.33 17.11 -9.37
CA VAL A 345 3.90 18.03 -8.38
C VAL A 345 4.22 19.41 -8.96
N ILE A 346 4.68 19.49 -10.21
CA ILE A 346 5.01 20.76 -10.86
C ILE A 346 3.82 21.20 -11.71
N ALA A 347 3.21 22.33 -11.37
CA ALA A 347 1.95 22.76 -11.99
C ALA A 347 2.09 23.01 -13.50
N ASN A 348 3.21 23.58 -13.93
CA ASN A 348 3.50 23.81 -15.35
C ASN A 348 3.85 22.54 -16.14
N CYS A 349 3.92 21.37 -15.49
CA CYS A 349 4.20 20.08 -16.11
C CYS A 349 2.97 19.15 -16.10
N ALA A 350 1.78 19.69 -15.83
CA ALA A 350 0.54 18.92 -15.73
C ALA A 350 0.01 18.51 -17.11
N ASP A 351 0.67 17.53 -17.73
CA ASP A 351 0.31 17.04 -19.06
C ASP A 351 0.43 15.51 -19.18
N ASN A 352 -0.38 14.95 -20.07
CA ASN A 352 -0.46 13.52 -20.35
C ASN A 352 0.84 12.97 -20.98
N GLU A 353 1.52 13.72 -21.86
CA GLU A 353 2.78 13.25 -22.46
C GLU A 353 3.88 13.10 -21.41
N LEU A 354 4.01 14.09 -20.52
CA LEU A 354 4.97 14.06 -19.43
C LEU A 354 4.67 12.95 -18.41
N MET A 355 3.38 12.70 -18.13
CA MET A 355 2.93 11.58 -17.31
C MET A 355 3.38 10.23 -17.89
N ASN A 356 3.27 10.05 -19.21
CA ASN A 356 3.55 8.76 -19.85
C ASN A 356 5.01 8.57 -20.27
N ALA A 357 5.82 9.64 -20.30
CA ALA A 357 7.20 9.58 -20.78
C ALA A 357 8.06 8.50 -20.08
N PRO A 358 8.04 8.33 -18.74
CA PRO A 358 8.83 7.28 -18.09
C PRO A 358 8.42 5.86 -18.50
N LEU A 359 7.12 5.64 -18.76
CA LEU A 359 6.61 4.34 -19.21
C LEU A 359 6.96 4.10 -20.67
N LEU A 360 6.92 5.15 -21.50
CA LEU A 360 7.36 5.08 -22.89
C LEU A 360 8.85 4.74 -23.01
N ASP A 361 9.69 5.28 -22.12
CA ASP A 361 11.10 4.93 -22.08
C ASP A 361 11.31 3.45 -21.72
N LEU A 362 10.61 2.94 -20.71
CA LEU A 362 10.63 1.52 -20.37
C LEU A 362 10.17 0.64 -21.54
N TYR A 363 9.13 1.07 -22.25
CA TYR A 363 8.63 0.39 -23.44
C TYR A 363 9.68 0.36 -24.55
N ASN A 364 10.30 1.50 -24.87
CA ASN A 364 11.29 1.63 -25.95
C ASN A 364 12.53 0.77 -25.70
N VAL A 365 12.91 0.55 -24.44
CA VAL A 365 14.05 -0.32 -24.08
C VAL A 365 13.64 -1.78 -23.79
N GLY A 366 12.40 -2.16 -24.11
CA GLY A 366 11.90 -3.53 -23.93
C GLY A 366 11.74 -3.97 -22.47
N LYS A 367 11.59 -3.02 -21.55
CA LYS A 367 11.42 -3.24 -20.11
C LYS A 367 9.98 -3.05 -19.61
N LEU A 368 9.00 -2.81 -20.49
CA LEU A 368 7.58 -2.72 -20.14
C LEU A 368 6.81 -3.85 -20.83
N HIS A 369 6.02 -4.61 -20.07
CA HIS A 369 5.33 -5.81 -20.52
C HIS A 369 3.84 -5.77 -20.16
N ASP A 370 3.04 -6.60 -20.84
CA ASP A 370 1.65 -6.88 -20.47
C ASP A 370 1.63 -7.87 -19.28
N ASP A 371 0.90 -7.55 -18.22
CA ASP A 371 0.62 -8.44 -17.09
C ASP A 371 -0.50 -9.45 -17.46
N GLU A 372 -0.58 -10.57 -16.75
CA GLU A 372 -1.67 -11.55 -16.91
C GLU A 372 -3.02 -11.01 -16.40
N GLN A 373 -2.97 -9.98 -15.55
CA GLN A 373 -4.15 -9.37 -14.97
C GLN A 373 -4.69 -8.24 -15.86
N PHE A 374 -5.99 -8.28 -16.11
CA PHE A 374 -6.70 -7.33 -16.95
C PHE A 374 -7.50 -6.33 -16.12
N LEU A 375 -7.52 -5.09 -16.59
CA LEU A 375 -8.26 -3.96 -16.04
C LEU A 375 -9.48 -3.67 -16.90
N ARG A 376 -10.50 -3.13 -16.25
CA ARG A 376 -11.63 -2.51 -16.93
C ARG A 376 -11.38 -1.02 -17.11
N PRO A 377 -11.65 -0.46 -18.30
CA PRO A 377 -11.63 0.98 -18.48
C PRO A 377 -12.67 1.60 -17.58
N GLN A 378 -12.30 2.72 -17.00
CA GLN A 378 -13.22 3.63 -16.41
C GLN A 378 -14.03 4.26 -17.53
N THR A 379 -15.34 4.16 -17.44
CA THR A 379 -16.26 4.91 -18.30
C THR A 379 -16.67 6.24 -17.66
N ASN A 380 -16.67 6.36 -16.32
CA ASN A 380 -17.16 7.55 -15.61
C ASN A 380 -16.50 7.75 -14.23
N GLY A 381 -16.49 8.99 -13.70
CA GLY A 381 -16.01 9.34 -12.36
C GLY A 381 -14.54 9.76 -12.27
N THR A 382 -13.89 9.58 -11.11
CA THR A 382 -12.45 9.83 -10.92
C THR A 382 -11.63 8.58 -11.22
N CYS A 383 -10.70 8.69 -12.17
CA CYS A 383 -9.75 7.63 -12.55
C CYS A 383 -8.91 7.12 -11.39
N ALA A 384 -8.60 7.96 -10.41
CA ALA A 384 -7.89 7.57 -9.19
C ALA A 384 -8.64 6.45 -8.43
N HIS A 385 -9.95 6.62 -8.21
CA HIS A 385 -10.75 5.63 -7.49
C HIS A 385 -10.84 4.32 -8.28
N SER A 386 -11.08 4.40 -9.59
CA SER A 386 -11.15 3.23 -10.48
C SER A 386 -9.84 2.44 -10.50
N CYS A 387 -8.69 3.13 -10.51
CA CYS A 387 -7.37 2.49 -10.40
C CYS A 387 -7.18 1.78 -9.05
N ILE A 388 -7.57 2.40 -7.93
CA ILE A 388 -7.48 1.76 -6.60
C ILE A 388 -8.41 0.55 -6.52
N LEU A 389 -9.62 0.64 -7.08
CA LEU A 389 -10.60 -0.44 -7.06
C LEU A 389 -10.14 -1.66 -7.87
N GLU A 390 -9.64 -1.46 -9.09
CA GLU A 390 -9.11 -2.56 -9.89
C GLU A 390 -7.80 -3.11 -9.30
N TRP A 391 -6.93 -2.27 -8.73
CA TRP A 391 -5.80 -2.77 -7.94
C TRP A 391 -6.28 -3.62 -6.77
N PHE A 392 -7.22 -3.16 -5.96
CA PHE A 392 -7.73 -3.90 -4.80
C PHE A 392 -8.31 -5.27 -5.19
N LYS A 393 -9.07 -5.32 -6.30
CA LYS A 393 -9.60 -6.55 -6.89
C LYS A 393 -8.53 -7.59 -7.20
N THR A 394 -7.33 -7.17 -7.62
CA THR A 394 -6.19 -8.08 -7.86
C THR A 394 -5.57 -8.62 -6.58
N GLN A 395 -5.77 -7.95 -5.43
CA GLN A 395 -5.14 -8.31 -4.17
C GLN A 395 -6.00 -9.23 -3.28
N VAL A 396 -7.29 -9.37 -3.58
CA VAL A 396 -8.23 -10.14 -2.76
C VAL A 396 -8.93 -11.23 -3.57
N PRO A 397 -9.42 -12.32 -2.94
CA PRO A 397 -10.27 -13.27 -3.63
C PRO A 397 -11.51 -12.58 -4.20
N GLN A 398 -11.92 -12.98 -5.41
CA GLN A 398 -13.07 -12.38 -6.11
C GLN A 398 -14.34 -12.33 -5.23
N SER A 399 -14.57 -13.34 -4.39
CA SER A 399 -15.72 -13.35 -3.47
C SER A 399 -15.67 -12.22 -2.44
N VAL A 400 -14.48 -11.93 -1.89
CA VAL A 400 -14.25 -10.83 -0.94
C VAL A 400 -14.44 -9.48 -1.65
N PHE A 401 -13.94 -9.34 -2.88
CA PHE A 401 -14.15 -8.15 -3.69
C PHE A 401 -15.64 -7.89 -3.95
N VAL A 402 -16.40 -8.90 -4.40
CA VAL A 402 -17.84 -8.79 -4.63
C VAL A 402 -18.55 -8.37 -3.34
N LEU A 403 -18.25 -9.02 -2.21
CA LEU A 403 -18.83 -8.68 -0.91
C LEU A 403 -18.54 -7.23 -0.49
N PHE A 404 -17.30 -6.77 -0.63
CA PHE A 404 -16.90 -5.39 -0.35
C PHE A 404 -17.65 -4.40 -1.26
N SER A 405 -17.62 -4.63 -2.58
CA SER A 405 -18.25 -3.74 -3.57
C SER A 405 -19.76 -3.64 -3.38
N THR A 406 -20.45 -4.75 -3.08
CA THR A 406 -21.89 -4.72 -2.78
C THR A 406 -22.17 -3.95 -1.49
N PHE A 407 -21.36 -4.15 -0.44
CA PHE A 407 -21.54 -3.45 0.83
C PHE A 407 -21.45 -1.93 0.68
N ILE A 408 -20.41 -1.44 -0.01
CA ILE A 408 -20.21 0.02 -0.20
C ILE A 408 -21.28 0.61 -1.12
N THR A 409 -21.69 -0.07 -2.21
CA THR A 409 -22.76 0.41 -3.10
C THR A 409 -24.10 0.52 -2.36
N LEU A 410 -24.48 -0.47 -1.55
CA LEU A 410 -25.72 -0.40 -0.76
C LEU A 410 -25.68 0.73 0.28
N ARG A 411 -24.52 0.94 0.91
CA ARG A 411 -24.31 2.04 1.85
C ARG A 411 -24.41 3.40 1.15
N ALA A 412 -23.75 3.56 0.00
CA ALA A 412 -23.82 4.77 -0.81
C ALA A 412 -25.27 5.07 -1.20
N ASN A 413 -26.06 4.07 -1.62
CA ASN A 413 -27.46 4.28 -1.95
C ASN A 413 -28.28 4.80 -0.77
N LYS A 414 -28.09 4.21 0.42
CA LYS A 414 -28.74 4.68 1.65
C LYS A 414 -28.38 6.13 1.98
N ASN A 415 -27.14 6.54 1.69
CA ASN A 415 -26.69 7.92 1.88
C ASN A 415 -27.25 8.86 0.80
N LEU A 416 -27.41 8.40 -0.44
CA LEU A 416 -28.08 9.14 -1.52
C LEU A 416 -29.55 9.41 -1.19
N ASP A 417 -30.25 8.46 -0.57
CA ASP A 417 -31.63 8.64 -0.12
C ASP A 417 -31.76 9.74 0.96
N ARG A 418 -30.70 9.96 1.73
CA ARG A 418 -30.62 10.97 2.81
C ARG A 418 -29.98 12.28 2.36
N TYR A 419 -29.46 12.34 1.14
CA TYR A 419 -28.77 13.51 0.64
C TYR A 419 -29.78 14.62 0.31
N THR A 420 -29.58 15.79 0.89
CA THR A 420 -30.40 16.98 0.63
C THR A 420 -29.65 17.94 -0.30
N PRO A 421 -30.04 18.03 -1.59
CA PRO A 421 -29.36 18.88 -2.56
C PRO A 421 -29.43 20.35 -2.13
N PRO A 422 -28.33 21.12 -2.26
CA PRO A 422 -28.29 22.52 -1.87
C PRO A 422 -28.99 23.47 -2.86
N ASP A 423 -29.10 23.09 -4.13
CA ASP A 423 -29.68 23.91 -5.22
C ASP A 423 -30.31 23.03 -6.31
N SER A 424 -30.89 23.67 -7.33
CA SER A 424 -31.60 23.02 -8.45
C SER A 424 -30.69 22.13 -9.31
N ASP A 425 -29.43 22.49 -9.48
CA ASP A 425 -28.50 21.80 -10.35
C ASP A 425 -28.02 20.49 -9.69
N HIS A 426 -27.81 20.53 -8.37
CA HIS A 426 -27.60 19.33 -7.57
C HIS A 426 -28.84 18.46 -7.53
N GLU A 427 -30.05 19.03 -7.46
CA GLU A 427 -31.29 18.25 -7.48
C GLU A 427 -31.44 17.47 -8.79
N ALA A 428 -31.14 18.10 -9.93
CA ALA A 428 -31.13 17.45 -11.24
C ALA A 428 -30.11 16.30 -11.28
N SER A 429 -28.88 16.56 -10.82
CA SER A 429 -27.81 15.56 -10.77
C SER A 429 -28.15 14.37 -9.87
N VAL A 430 -28.77 14.61 -8.70
CA VAL A 430 -29.23 13.57 -7.78
C VAL A 430 -30.33 12.71 -8.42
N LYS A 431 -31.25 13.29 -9.20
CA LYS A 431 -32.30 12.52 -9.90
C LYS A 431 -31.69 11.56 -10.91
N VAL A 432 -30.70 12.01 -11.67
CA VAL A 432 -29.97 11.17 -12.64
C VAL A 432 -29.19 10.08 -11.90
N LEU A 433 -28.48 10.42 -10.84
CA LEU A 433 -27.74 9.45 -10.04
C LEU A 433 -28.65 8.40 -9.41
N LYS A 434 -29.84 8.77 -8.93
CA LYS A 434 -30.84 7.82 -8.41
C LYS A 434 -31.34 6.84 -9.47
N LYS A 435 -31.37 7.24 -10.75
CA LYS A 435 -31.70 6.33 -11.86
C LYS A 435 -30.58 5.31 -12.07
N ALA A 436 -29.35 5.79 -12.22
CA ALA A 436 -28.17 4.92 -12.38
C ALA A 436 -27.97 3.97 -11.19
N ALA A 437 -28.21 4.46 -9.97
CA ALA A 437 -28.10 3.69 -8.74
C ALA A 437 -28.98 2.43 -8.76
N LYS A 438 -30.19 2.49 -9.34
CA LYS A 438 -31.10 1.33 -9.39
C LYS A 438 -30.50 0.17 -10.16
N ASP A 439 -29.92 0.46 -11.33
CA ASP A 439 -29.34 -0.54 -12.22
C ASP A 439 -28.03 -1.07 -11.63
N THR A 440 -27.17 -0.18 -11.12
CA THR A 440 -25.92 -0.55 -10.42
C THR A 440 -26.19 -1.46 -9.21
N ILE A 441 -27.20 -1.15 -8.39
CA ILE A 441 -27.56 -1.98 -7.23
C ILE A 441 -28.08 -3.34 -7.69
N LEU A 442 -28.89 -3.40 -8.74
CA LEU A 442 -29.39 -4.65 -9.29
C LEU A 442 -28.23 -5.53 -9.79
N GLN A 443 -27.28 -4.94 -10.54
CA GLN A 443 -26.07 -5.62 -10.99
C GLN A 443 -25.26 -6.16 -9.80
N LYS A 444 -24.98 -5.33 -8.80
CA LYS A 444 -24.21 -5.74 -7.61
C LYS A 444 -24.92 -6.81 -6.79
N ARG A 445 -26.25 -6.79 -6.70
CA ARG A 445 -27.05 -7.85 -6.05
C ARG A 445 -27.01 -9.16 -6.84
N ASN A 446 -27.03 -9.10 -8.16
CA ASN A 446 -26.92 -10.27 -9.03
C ASN A 446 -25.53 -10.90 -8.93
N GLU A 447 -24.46 -10.09 -9.01
CA GLU A 447 -23.07 -10.52 -8.80
C GLU A 447 -22.89 -11.21 -7.43
N TYR A 448 -23.42 -10.58 -6.38
CA TYR A 448 -23.44 -11.14 -5.03
C TYR A 448 -24.20 -12.47 -4.95
N SER A 449 -25.41 -12.55 -5.51
CA SER A 449 -26.24 -13.76 -5.49
C SER A 449 -25.55 -14.94 -6.19
N THR A 450 -24.95 -14.70 -7.35
CA THR A 450 -24.19 -15.70 -8.11
C THR A 450 -22.96 -16.17 -7.33
N THR A 451 -22.17 -15.23 -6.80
CA THR A 451 -20.98 -15.53 -5.99
C THR A 451 -21.34 -16.33 -4.74
N LYS A 452 -22.43 -15.95 -4.05
CA LYS A 452 -22.92 -16.66 -2.87
C LYS A 452 -23.29 -18.11 -3.20
N LYS A 453 -24.04 -18.33 -4.28
CA LYS A 453 -24.41 -19.69 -4.73
C LYS A 453 -23.17 -20.53 -5.06
N GLN A 454 -22.16 -19.93 -5.70
CA GLN A 454 -20.89 -20.58 -5.98
C GLN A 454 -20.19 -21.01 -4.68
N ILE A 455 -20.04 -20.11 -3.71
CA ILE A 455 -19.41 -20.42 -2.42
C ILE A 455 -20.19 -21.48 -1.64
N GLU A 456 -21.53 -21.46 -1.69
CA GLU A 456 -22.37 -22.51 -1.07
C GLU A 456 -22.15 -23.89 -1.74
N ALA A 457 -21.98 -23.94 -3.06
CA ALA A 457 -21.68 -25.17 -3.79
C ALA A 457 -20.27 -25.69 -3.48
N GLU A 458 -19.28 -24.79 -3.44
CA GLU A 458 -17.89 -25.11 -3.07
C GLU A 458 -17.81 -25.63 -1.63
N PHE A 459 -18.52 -24.99 -0.69
CA PHE A 459 -18.62 -25.45 0.69
C PHE A 459 -19.18 -26.87 0.79
N LYS A 460 -20.29 -27.16 0.10
CA LYS A 460 -20.89 -28.52 0.09
C LYS A 460 -19.93 -29.55 -0.50
N SER A 461 -19.22 -29.22 -1.58
CA SER A 461 -18.23 -30.10 -2.21
C SER A 461 -17.06 -30.39 -1.27
N LEU A 462 -16.45 -29.35 -0.68
CA LEU A 462 -15.38 -29.47 0.32
C LEU A 462 -15.81 -30.33 1.51
N HIS A 463 -17.05 -30.16 1.97
CA HIS A 463 -17.59 -30.92 3.09
C HIS A 463 -17.68 -32.41 2.79
N LEU A 464 -18.18 -32.78 1.61
CA LEU A 464 -18.26 -34.18 1.15
C LEU A 464 -16.87 -34.81 1.03
N VAL A 465 -15.88 -34.08 0.52
CA VAL A 465 -14.49 -34.56 0.44
C VAL A 465 -13.93 -34.82 1.84
N LEU A 466 -14.15 -33.88 2.78
CA LEU A 466 -13.72 -34.06 4.17
C LEU A 466 -14.41 -35.26 4.81
N GLU A 467 -15.72 -35.40 4.64
CA GLU A 467 -16.49 -36.53 5.15
C GLU A 467 -15.96 -37.87 4.62
N GLY A 468 -15.67 -37.95 3.32
CA GLY A 468 -15.03 -39.12 2.70
C GLY A 468 -13.70 -39.51 3.37
N LEU A 469 -12.86 -38.53 3.71
CA LEU A 469 -11.61 -38.78 4.45
C LEU A 469 -11.84 -39.24 5.90
N PHE A 470 -12.96 -38.87 6.53
CA PHE A 470 -13.34 -39.39 7.85
C PHE A 470 -13.88 -40.83 7.76
N ARG A 471 -14.71 -41.12 6.75
CA ARG A 471 -15.27 -42.46 6.50
C ARG A 471 -14.20 -43.50 6.22
N LYS A 472 -13.07 -43.15 5.58
CA LYS A 472 -11.89 -44.03 5.45
C LYS A 472 -11.38 -44.61 6.78
N LYS A 473 -11.64 -43.94 7.91
CA LYS A 473 -11.28 -44.40 9.26
C LYS A 473 -12.48 -44.88 10.07
N LYS A 474 -13.60 -45.24 9.42
CA LYS A 474 -14.87 -45.63 10.05
C LYS A 474 -15.38 -44.61 11.06
N LYS A 475 -15.12 -43.32 10.83
CA LYS A 475 -15.62 -42.20 11.65
C LYS A 475 -16.58 -41.36 10.83
N ASN A 476 -17.65 -40.90 11.46
CA ASN A 476 -18.57 -39.93 10.86
C ASN A 476 -18.12 -38.50 11.19
N LEU A 477 -18.39 -37.56 10.28
CA LEU A 477 -18.23 -36.15 10.56
C LEU A 477 -19.47 -35.67 11.35
N PRO A 478 -19.31 -35.06 12.53
CA PRO A 478 -20.42 -34.51 13.29
C PRO A 478 -21.25 -33.49 12.49
N ASN A 479 -22.57 -33.46 12.70
CA ASN A 479 -23.46 -32.49 12.06
C ASN A 479 -23.10 -31.03 12.42
N HIS A 480 -22.63 -30.79 13.65
CA HIS A 480 -22.11 -29.50 14.09
C HIS A 480 -20.59 -29.60 14.26
N PHE A 481 -19.87 -29.38 13.16
CA PHE A 481 -18.42 -29.46 13.16
C PHE A 481 -17.78 -28.07 13.14
N ASN A 482 -17.01 -27.73 14.19
CA ASN A 482 -16.26 -26.49 14.22
C ASN A 482 -14.96 -26.63 13.41
N TYR A 483 -15.01 -26.26 12.14
CA TYR A 483 -13.87 -26.37 11.22
C TYR A 483 -12.66 -25.54 11.67
N ALA A 484 -12.90 -24.33 12.20
CA ALA A 484 -11.85 -23.42 12.63
C ALA A 484 -11.07 -24.00 13.82
N ALA A 485 -11.77 -24.53 14.83
CA ALA A 485 -11.15 -25.20 15.97
C ALA A 485 -10.43 -26.47 15.53
N TYR A 486 -11.02 -27.26 14.63
CA TYR A 486 -10.40 -28.47 14.13
C TYR A 486 -9.06 -28.19 13.43
N TYR A 487 -9.02 -27.22 12.50
CA TYR A 487 -7.80 -26.82 11.81
C TYR A 487 -6.71 -26.36 12.80
N LYS A 488 -7.06 -25.48 13.76
CA LYS A 488 -6.11 -25.00 14.78
C LYS A 488 -5.52 -26.14 15.60
N ASN A 489 -6.38 -27.05 16.08
CA ASN A 489 -5.96 -28.23 16.86
C ASN A 489 -5.05 -29.17 16.05
N LYS A 490 -5.28 -29.28 14.73
CA LYS A 490 -4.40 -30.08 13.86
C LYS A 490 -3.03 -29.46 13.68
N CYS A 491 -2.94 -28.14 13.50
CA CYS A 491 -1.64 -27.46 13.35
C CYS A 491 -0.74 -27.60 14.60
N GLN A 492 -1.34 -27.76 15.78
CA GLN A 492 -0.61 -27.99 17.04
C GLN A 492 -0.18 -29.46 17.25
N SER A 493 -0.66 -30.39 16.41
CA SER A 493 -0.37 -31.81 16.58
C SER A 493 1.07 -32.15 16.19
N LYS A 494 1.76 -32.94 17.03
CA LYS A 494 3.08 -33.53 16.72
C LYS A 494 3.08 -34.47 15.49
N LYS A 495 1.90 -34.78 14.92
CA LYS A 495 1.73 -35.69 13.78
C LYS A 495 1.94 -35.06 12.40
N LEU A 496 2.16 -33.74 12.32
CA LEU A 496 2.44 -33.03 11.08
C LEU A 496 3.92 -32.68 11.00
N SER A 497 4.53 -32.89 9.83
CA SER A 497 5.90 -32.40 9.59
C SER A 497 5.95 -30.86 9.57
N PRO A 498 7.12 -30.24 9.79
CA PRO A 498 7.28 -28.80 9.66
C PRO A 498 6.81 -28.27 8.29
N GLU A 499 7.13 -28.98 7.21
CA GLU A 499 6.76 -28.61 5.83
C GLU A 499 5.25 -28.68 5.61
N GLU A 500 4.58 -29.71 6.15
CA GLU A 500 3.13 -29.81 6.09
C GLU A 500 2.45 -28.67 6.85
N ARG A 501 2.99 -28.29 8.02
CA ARG A 501 2.46 -27.15 8.79
C ARG A 501 2.56 -25.86 7.98
N VAL A 502 3.71 -25.60 7.37
CA VAL A 502 3.91 -24.43 6.49
C VAL A 502 2.91 -24.46 5.33
N THR A 503 2.73 -25.63 4.70
CA THR A 503 1.76 -25.82 3.61
C THR A 503 0.33 -25.48 4.05
N ILE A 504 -0.11 -25.99 5.21
CA ILE A 504 -1.46 -25.71 5.72
C ILE A 504 -1.61 -24.21 6.07
N ILE A 505 -0.60 -23.58 6.67
CA ILE A 505 -0.61 -22.15 7.02
C ILE A 505 -0.68 -21.28 5.75
N ASN A 506 0.04 -21.66 4.70
CA ASN A 506 0.12 -20.90 3.46
C ASN A 506 -1.12 -21.08 2.57
N GLN A 507 -1.86 -22.17 2.70
CA GLN A 507 -3.11 -22.37 1.97
C GLN A 507 -4.11 -21.23 2.17
N GLN A 508 -4.80 -20.80 1.10
CA GLN A 508 -5.81 -19.74 1.19
C GLN A 508 -7.15 -20.28 1.74
N PRO A 509 -7.81 -19.58 2.68
CA PRO A 509 -9.10 -20.02 3.27
C PRO A 509 -10.25 -20.09 2.26
N LEU A 510 -10.24 -19.24 1.23
CA LEU A 510 -11.26 -19.18 0.17
C LEU A 510 -10.74 -19.76 -1.16
N ALA A 511 -9.76 -20.66 -1.11
CA ALA A 511 -9.30 -21.34 -2.32
C ALA A 511 -10.38 -22.32 -2.82
N SER A 512 -10.77 -22.18 -4.09
CA SER A 512 -11.66 -23.13 -4.76
C SER A 512 -11.02 -24.53 -4.79
N LEU A 513 -11.85 -25.56 -4.78
CA LEU A 513 -11.41 -26.86 -5.28
C LEU A 513 -11.14 -26.67 -6.77
N HIS A 514 -9.89 -26.78 -7.21
CA HIS A 514 -9.64 -26.98 -8.64
C HIS A 514 -10.47 -28.19 -9.04
N GLN A 515 -11.47 -28.00 -9.91
CA GLN A 515 -12.19 -29.13 -10.44
C GLN A 515 -11.15 -29.99 -11.17
N PRO A 516 -11.20 -31.32 -11.07
CA PRO A 516 -10.29 -32.19 -11.81
C PRO A 516 -10.32 -31.98 -13.34
N LYS A 517 -11.30 -31.22 -13.86
CA LYS A 517 -11.36 -30.77 -15.26
C LYS A 517 -10.21 -29.83 -15.65
N ASP A 518 -9.76 -28.95 -14.77
CA ASP A 518 -8.67 -28.01 -15.08
C ASP A 518 -7.30 -28.70 -15.08
N ILE A 519 -7.14 -29.76 -14.27
CA ILE A 519 -5.94 -30.60 -14.28
C ILE A 519 -5.83 -31.42 -15.58
N ILE A 520 -6.97 -31.80 -16.19
CA ILE A 520 -6.98 -32.50 -17.48
C ILE A 520 -6.60 -31.53 -18.61
N ILE A 521 -7.10 -30.29 -18.59
CA ILE A 521 -6.78 -29.27 -19.60
C ILE A 521 -5.31 -28.82 -19.48
N ILE A 522 -4.81 -28.58 -18.27
CA ILE A 522 -3.40 -28.25 -18.02
C ILE A 522 -2.48 -29.42 -18.39
N ARG A 523 -2.87 -30.68 -18.13
CA ARG A 523 -2.13 -31.87 -18.59
C ARG A 523 -2.18 -32.08 -20.10
N ALA A 524 -3.29 -31.77 -20.75
CA ALA A 524 -3.42 -31.88 -22.20
C ALA A 524 -2.58 -30.81 -22.92
N LEU A 525 -2.56 -29.58 -22.39
CA LEU A 525 -1.74 -28.49 -22.94
C LEU A 525 -0.24 -28.69 -22.67
N SER A 526 0.14 -29.20 -21.49
CA SER A 526 1.54 -29.52 -21.19
C SER A 526 2.06 -30.74 -21.95
N ALA A 527 1.20 -31.69 -22.32
CA ALA A 527 1.54 -32.81 -23.21
C ALA A 527 1.76 -32.38 -24.68
N LEU A 528 1.19 -31.24 -25.09
CA LEU A 528 1.29 -30.74 -26.47
C LEU A 528 2.50 -29.82 -26.72
N PHE A 529 3.09 -29.20 -25.67
CA PHE A 529 4.11 -28.17 -25.85
C PHE A 529 5.51 -28.44 -25.25
N PHE A 530 5.73 -29.50 -24.46
CA PHE A 530 7.08 -29.82 -23.95
C PHE A 530 7.39 -31.33 -23.93
N ARG A 531 8.31 -31.75 -24.81
CA ARG A 531 9.00 -33.04 -24.70
C ARG A 531 10.10 -32.96 -23.64
N THR A 532 9.78 -33.34 -22.41
CA THR A 532 10.56 -34.23 -21.52
C THR A 532 9.98 -34.16 -20.11
N PRO A 533 9.71 -35.29 -19.44
CA PRO A 533 9.35 -35.30 -18.03
C PRO A 533 10.63 -35.07 -17.22
N THR A 534 10.92 -33.82 -16.85
CA THR A 534 11.93 -33.57 -15.82
C THR A 534 11.46 -34.16 -14.50
N ALA A 535 12.34 -34.96 -13.90
CA ALA A 535 12.12 -35.73 -12.68
C ALA A 535 12.06 -34.87 -11.39
N GLN A 536 11.40 -33.71 -11.43
CA GLN A 536 11.27 -32.77 -10.30
C GLN A 536 9.81 -32.37 -10.07
N ALA A 537 8.95 -33.36 -9.83
CA ALA A 537 7.67 -33.15 -9.14
C ALA A 537 7.15 -34.45 -8.51
N LYS A 538 8.01 -35.17 -7.78
CA LYS A 538 7.49 -36.00 -6.68
C LYS A 538 7.09 -35.03 -5.57
N SER A 539 5.96 -34.33 -5.72
CA SER A 539 5.35 -33.68 -4.57
C SER A 539 5.06 -34.79 -3.56
N ALA A 540 5.70 -34.73 -2.40
CA ALA A 540 5.41 -35.66 -1.32
C ALA A 540 3.90 -35.60 -1.07
N ARG A 541 3.20 -36.72 -1.27
CA ARG A 541 1.76 -36.80 -1.03
C ARG A 541 1.51 -36.32 0.40
N LEU A 542 0.79 -35.21 0.55
CA LEU A 542 0.38 -34.67 1.86
C LEU A 542 -0.31 -35.78 2.67
N SER A 543 0.01 -35.88 3.96
CA SER A 543 -0.65 -36.84 4.83
C SER A 543 -2.15 -36.60 4.91
N ASP A 544 -2.92 -37.65 5.22
CA ASP A 544 -4.35 -37.53 5.52
C ASP A 544 -4.64 -36.46 6.58
N THR A 545 -3.73 -36.26 7.53
CA THR A 545 -3.87 -35.25 8.58
C THR A 545 -3.75 -33.84 8.00
N ALA A 546 -2.75 -33.62 7.13
CA ALA A 546 -2.54 -32.34 6.46
C ALA A 546 -3.69 -32.00 5.50
N GLN A 547 -4.16 -32.99 4.72
CA GLN A 547 -5.31 -32.83 3.83
C GLN A 547 -6.58 -32.44 4.59
N LYS A 548 -6.87 -33.13 5.71
CA LYS A 548 -8.03 -32.78 6.57
C LYS A 548 -7.92 -31.38 7.17
N ALA A 549 -6.71 -30.97 7.56
CA ALA A 549 -6.48 -29.64 8.11
C ALA A 549 -6.66 -28.54 7.05
N ILE A 550 -6.18 -28.76 5.81
CA ILE A 550 -6.40 -27.88 4.67
C ILE A 550 -7.89 -27.74 4.36
N LEU A 551 -8.61 -28.85 4.21
CA LEU A 551 -10.04 -28.85 3.92
C LEU A 551 -10.85 -28.17 5.03
N ALA A 552 -10.52 -28.42 6.30
CA ALA A 552 -11.15 -27.75 7.42
C ALA A 552 -10.86 -26.24 7.42
N LYS A 553 -9.63 -25.82 7.09
CA LYS A 553 -9.31 -24.40 6.94
C LYS A 553 -10.14 -23.74 5.82
N GLN A 554 -10.28 -24.43 4.69
CA GLN A 554 -11.10 -23.94 3.57
C GLN A 554 -12.58 -23.82 3.96
N LEU A 555 -13.14 -24.86 4.59
CA LEU A 555 -14.52 -24.87 5.08
C LEU A 555 -14.78 -23.76 6.11
N ALA A 556 -13.83 -23.52 7.03
CA ALA A 556 -13.92 -22.42 7.98
C ALA A 556 -13.95 -21.05 7.28
N GLY A 557 -13.14 -20.85 6.23
CA GLY A 557 -13.15 -19.63 5.42
C GLY A 557 -14.47 -19.41 4.68
N HIS A 558 -15.01 -20.47 4.07
CA HIS A 558 -16.30 -20.42 3.36
C HIS A 558 -17.47 -20.16 4.33
N GLU A 559 -17.49 -20.81 5.49
CA GLU A 559 -18.49 -20.57 6.54
C GLU A 559 -18.44 -19.13 7.06
N ALA A 560 -17.24 -18.62 7.35
CA ALA A 560 -17.00 -17.23 7.73
C ALA A 560 -17.51 -16.23 6.69
N TYR A 561 -17.25 -16.50 5.40
CA TYR A 561 -17.78 -15.70 4.29
C TYR A 561 -19.31 -15.73 4.26
N LEU A 562 -19.94 -16.91 4.31
CA LEU A 562 -21.40 -17.04 4.25
C LEU A 562 -22.10 -16.37 5.43
N ASN A 563 -21.53 -16.43 6.63
CA ASN A 563 -22.03 -15.73 7.81
C ASN A 563 -21.94 -14.21 7.64
N THR A 564 -20.82 -13.71 7.11
CA THR A 564 -20.63 -12.28 6.81
C THR A 564 -21.63 -11.82 5.75
N ALA A 565 -21.75 -12.57 4.66
CA ALA A 565 -22.65 -12.30 3.55
C ALA A 565 -24.11 -12.20 4.02
N LYS A 566 -24.56 -13.13 4.88
CA LYS A 566 -25.91 -13.15 5.44
C LYS A 566 -26.22 -11.95 6.33
N SER A 567 -25.22 -11.38 7.00
CA SER A 567 -25.42 -10.34 8.03
C SER A 567 -25.10 -8.92 7.55
N MET A 568 -24.25 -8.75 6.53
CA MET A 568 -23.84 -7.44 6.02
C MET A 568 -24.62 -6.94 4.81
N ILE A 569 -25.18 -7.84 3.99
CA ILE A 569 -25.80 -7.50 2.68
C ILE A 569 -27.34 -7.57 2.71
N VAL A 570 -27.92 -8.17 3.76
CA VAL A 570 -29.38 -8.35 3.93
C VAL A 570 -30.02 -7.10 4.53
#